data_AF-A0A930QPS2-F1
#
_entry.id   AF-A0A930QPS2-F1
#
_cell.length_a   1.000
_cell.length_b   1.000
_cell.length_c   1.000
_cell.angle_alpha   90.00
_cell.angle_beta   90.00
_cell.angle_gamma   90.00
#
_symmetry.space_group_name_H-M   'P 1'
#
loop_
_entity.id
_entity.type
_entity.pdbx_description
1 polymer ?
#
loop_
_entity_poly.entity_id
_entity_poly.type
_entity_poly.pdbx_seq_one_letter_code
_entity_poly.pdbx_strand_id
1 'polypeptide(L)'
;GAVFAVYINGVANGWWRAWGDKPTVTATTPAARPAPFASSSTDAAMSGGYQIGPDGVLVRPAEHAASTYTKPELPEEAKEHTERGAELAAEYVIDTITYAWNTGDTRPFEDITEPGKEVRETYIHNVNELYSHGWMYDSSSTVTRILHVAPVDTEEHPKVEPDTILVIFDIESSNGTACVDQKIIVSEGTYPSRIFLHMTWKNGRWIDTGTGVTDDAQS
;
A
#
# COMPACT_ATOMS: atom_id res chain seq x y z
N GLY A 1 9.01 -13.28 -33.01
CA GLY A 1 7.83 -14.14 -32.85
C GLY A 1 7.81 -14.71 -31.46
N ALA A 2 7.31 -13.93 -30.50
CA ALA A 2 6.87 -14.39 -29.19
C ALA A 2 5.70 -13.46 -28.85
N VAL A 3 4.50 -14.02 -28.94
CA VAL A 3 3.23 -13.33 -28.77
C VAL A 3 3.06 -13.11 -27.27
N PHE A 4 3.15 -11.87 -26.79
CA PHE A 4 2.77 -11.54 -25.41
C PHE A 4 1.24 -11.48 -25.33
N ALA A 5 0.61 -12.66 -25.36
CA ALA A 5 -0.80 -12.81 -25.01
C ALA A 5 -0.92 -12.71 -23.48
N VAL A 6 -0.87 -11.49 -22.97
CA VAL A 6 -1.03 -11.21 -21.54
C VAL A 6 -2.54 -11.17 -21.24
N TYR A 7 -3.14 -12.35 -21.15
CA TYR A 7 -4.47 -12.55 -20.55
C TYR A 7 -4.35 -12.35 -19.04
N ILE A 8 -4.46 -11.11 -18.57
CA ILE A 8 -4.56 -10.84 -17.14
C ILE A 8 -6.03 -10.94 -16.74
N ASN A 9 -6.47 -12.18 -16.54
CA ASN A 9 -7.48 -12.47 -15.51
C ASN A 9 -6.78 -12.55 -14.14
N GLY A 10 -5.98 -11.52 -13.85
CA GLY A 10 -5.16 -11.43 -12.65
C GLY A 10 -6.05 -11.06 -11.48
N VAL A 11 -6.66 -12.09 -10.88
CA VAL A 11 -7.28 -11.95 -9.58
C VAL A 11 -6.23 -11.36 -8.63
N ALA A 12 -6.61 -10.30 -7.92
CA ALA A 12 -5.83 -9.53 -6.96
C ALA A 12 -5.39 -10.36 -5.72
N ASN A 13 -4.70 -11.48 -5.92
CA ASN A 13 -4.55 -12.54 -4.92
C ASN A 13 -3.15 -12.66 -4.29
N GLY A 14 -2.18 -11.82 -4.67
CA GLY A 14 -0.80 -11.90 -4.17
C GLY A 14 -0.52 -11.01 -2.94
N TRP A 15 -0.60 -9.70 -3.12
CA TRP A 15 -0.16 -8.68 -2.14
C TRP A 15 -1.22 -8.15 -1.16
N TRP A 16 -2.50 -8.47 -1.34
CA TRP A 16 -3.59 -8.04 -0.44
C TRP A 16 -4.45 -9.20 0.05
N ARG A 17 -3.83 -10.24 0.61
CA ARG A 17 -4.56 -11.10 1.54
C ARG A 17 -5.15 -10.19 2.61
N ALA A 18 -6.46 -9.94 2.50
CA ALA A 18 -7.29 -9.50 3.61
C ALA A 18 -6.88 -10.35 4.82
N TRP A 19 -6.39 -9.67 5.85
CA TRP A 19 -5.89 -10.27 7.07
C TRP A 19 -6.87 -11.32 7.59
N GLY A 20 -6.51 -12.61 7.48
CA GLY A 20 -7.46 -13.70 7.75
C GLY A 20 -6.91 -15.13 7.77
N ASP A 21 -5.79 -15.44 7.11
CA ASP A 21 -5.23 -16.81 7.15
C ASP A 21 -4.08 -16.95 8.17
N LYS A 22 -4.49 -17.28 9.40
CA LYS A 22 -3.76 -17.91 10.52
C LYS A 22 -2.25 -17.63 10.66
N PRO A 23 -1.83 -16.72 11.55
CA PRO A 23 -0.55 -16.89 12.23
C PRO A 23 -0.69 -18.00 13.26
N THR A 24 0.27 -18.93 13.31
CA THR A 24 0.45 -19.87 14.41
C THR A 24 0.56 -19.09 15.72
N VAL A 25 -0.51 -19.11 16.52
CA VAL A 25 -0.59 -18.39 17.79
C VAL A 25 0.12 -19.21 18.87
N THR A 26 1.23 -18.71 19.40
CA THR A 26 1.73 -19.16 20.71
C THR A 26 0.99 -18.36 21.77
N ALA A 27 -0.04 -18.95 22.38
CA ALA A 27 -0.79 -18.32 23.45
C ALA A 27 -0.04 -18.51 24.79
N THR A 28 0.37 -17.42 25.43
CA THR A 28 0.83 -17.45 26.83
C THR A 28 -0.34 -17.09 27.74
N THR A 29 -0.86 -18.09 28.46
CA THR A 29 -1.92 -17.91 29.49
C THR A 29 -1.38 -17.17 30.72
N PRO A 30 -2.07 -16.14 31.25
CA PRO A 30 -1.76 -15.60 32.57
C PRO A 30 -2.41 -16.45 33.67
N ALA A 31 -1.63 -16.81 34.68
CA ALA A 31 -2.12 -17.43 35.92
C ALA A 31 -2.91 -16.41 36.77
N ALA A 32 -3.95 -16.88 37.47
CA ALA A 32 -4.89 -16.04 38.19
C ALA A 32 -4.46 -15.67 39.63
N ARG A 33 -4.85 -14.43 40.02
CA ARG A 33 -5.26 -13.94 41.38
C ARG A 33 -4.15 -13.44 42.34
N PRO A 34 -4.38 -12.51 43.33
CA PRO A 34 -5.59 -11.74 43.74
C PRO A 34 -5.46 -10.20 43.70
N ALA A 35 -6.62 -9.51 43.74
CA ALA A 35 -6.79 -8.10 44.15
C ALA A 35 -7.11 -8.01 45.66
N PRO A 36 -7.13 -6.83 46.34
CA PRO A 36 -6.97 -5.46 45.83
C PRO A 36 -6.02 -4.57 46.67
N PHE A 37 -5.56 -3.43 46.14
CA PHE A 37 -5.37 -2.19 46.93
C PHE A 37 -5.44 -0.98 46.00
N ALA A 38 -6.23 0.01 46.39
CA ALA A 38 -6.42 1.25 45.66
C ALA A 38 -5.20 2.17 45.84
N SER A 39 -4.55 2.50 44.72
CA SER A 39 -3.70 3.67 44.57
C SER A 39 -4.03 4.29 43.22
N SER A 40 -4.32 5.59 43.23
CA SER A 40 -4.55 6.41 42.04
C SER A 40 -3.31 6.42 41.15
N SER A 41 -3.31 5.53 40.16
CA SER A 41 -2.59 5.61 38.90
C SER A 41 -3.66 5.34 37.85
N THR A 42 -3.86 6.24 36.89
CA THR A 42 -4.60 5.88 35.68
C THR A 42 -3.70 4.93 34.88
N ASP A 43 -3.54 3.70 35.34
CA ASP A 43 -2.95 2.63 34.55
C ASP A 43 -3.93 2.39 33.40
N ALA A 44 -3.70 3.09 32.28
CA ALA A 44 -4.40 2.82 31.04
C ALA A 44 -4.29 1.32 30.76
N ALA A 45 -5.40 0.68 30.40
CA ALA A 45 -5.37 -0.73 30.06
C ALA A 45 -4.37 -0.95 28.92
N MET A 46 -3.49 -1.95 29.05
CA MET A 46 -2.42 -2.22 28.09
C MET A 46 -2.64 -3.58 27.42
N SER A 47 -2.33 -3.70 26.13
CA SER A 47 -2.22 -4.96 25.40
C SER A 47 -0.92 -4.98 24.60
N GLY A 48 -0.09 -6.01 24.80
CA GLY A 48 1.15 -6.18 24.04
C GLY A 48 2.17 -5.03 24.16
N GLY A 49 2.12 -4.24 25.23
CA GLY A 49 2.97 -3.06 25.42
C GLY A 49 2.37 -1.74 24.92
N TYR A 50 1.17 -1.76 24.34
CA TYR A 50 0.47 -0.57 23.86
C TYR A 50 -0.69 -0.20 24.77
N GLN A 51 -0.96 1.10 24.89
CA GLN A 51 -2.14 1.62 25.56
C GLN A 51 -3.38 1.30 24.74
N ILE A 52 -4.47 0.92 25.40
CA ILE A 52 -5.79 0.79 24.77
C ILE A 52 -6.45 2.16 24.81
N GLY A 53 -6.79 2.68 23.63
CA GLY A 53 -7.49 3.93 23.43
C GLY A 53 -8.95 3.88 23.89
N PRO A 54 -9.62 5.04 23.99
CA PRO A 54 -11.02 5.12 24.40
C PRO A 54 -11.99 4.46 23.42
N ASP A 55 -11.58 4.30 22.16
CA ASP A 55 -12.28 3.59 21.09
C ASP A 55 -12.05 2.06 21.12
N GLY A 56 -11.21 1.57 22.03
CA GLY A 56 -10.85 0.17 22.16
C GLY A 56 -9.72 -0.27 21.23
N VAL A 57 -9.17 0.62 20.39
CA VAL A 57 -8.03 0.38 19.50
C VAL A 57 -6.73 0.70 20.24
N LEU A 58 -5.62 0.04 19.91
CA LEU A 58 -4.33 0.41 20.51
C LEU A 58 -3.90 1.82 20.08
N VAL A 59 -3.35 2.58 21.01
CA VAL A 59 -2.79 3.90 20.74
C VAL A 59 -1.52 3.72 19.91
N ARG A 60 -1.48 4.36 18.74
CA ARG A 60 -0.30 4.44 17.88
C ARG A 60 0.85 5.18 18.60
N PRO A 61 2.09 4.67 18.59
CA PRO A 61 3.22 5.36 19.19
C PRO A 61 3.44 6.75 18.58
N ALA A 62 3.81 7.72 19.42
CA ALA A 62 3.90 9.14 19.02
C ALA A 62 5.02 9.40 18.03
N GLU A 63 6.14 8.68 18.17
CA GLU A 63 7.27 8.67 17.25
C GLU A 63 6.90 8.18 15.84
N HIS A 64 5.83 7.40 15.73
CA HIS A 64 5.30 6.88 14.48
C HIS A 64 4.00 7.57 14.07
N ALA A 65 3.61 8.71 14.65
CA ALA A 65 2.35 9.38 14.32
C ALA A 65 2.22 9.66 12.82
N ALA A 66 1.00 9.65 12.26
CA ALA A 66 0.78 9.90 10.83
C ALA A 66 1.41 11.22 10.31
N SER A 67 1.53 12.23 11.18
CA SER A 67 2.15 13.52 10.87
C SER A 67 3.66 13.45 10.66
N THR A 68 4.33 12.34 11.00
CA THR A 68 5.77 12.17 10.75
C THR A 68 6.06 11.75 9.31
N TYR A 69 5.04 11.33 8.55
CA TYR A 69 5.17 10.95 7.15
C TYR A 69 4.93 12.18 6.26
N THR A 70 5.93 12.50 5.44
CA THR A 70 5.84 13.58 4.46
C THR A 70 4.87 13.19 3.35
N LYS A 71 3.95 14.09 3.02
CA LYS A 71 3.05 13.91 1.88
C LYS A 71 3.87 13.88 0.57
N PRO A 72 3.70 12.86 -0.29
CA PRO A 72 4.39 12.82 -1.57
C PRO A 72 4.05 14.03 -2.45
N GLU A 73 5.05 14.55 -3.16
CA GLU A 73 4.91 15.60 -4.16
C GLU A 73 5.24 15.07 -5.55
N LEU A 74 4.41 15.41 -6.54
CA LEU A 74 4.63 15.01 -7.92
C LEU A 74 5.78 15.84 -8.52
N PRO A 75 6.86 15.21 -9.03
CA PRO A 75 7.98 15.94 -9.65
C PRO A 75 7.54 16.82 -10.82
N GLU A 76 8.23 17.94 -11.06
CA GLU A 76 7.88 18.85 -12.17
C GLU A 76 8.04 18.16 -13.53
N GLU A 77 9.07 17.33 -13.70
CA GLU A 77 9.30 16.55 -14.92
C GLU A 77 8.20 15.52 -15.18
N ALA A 78 7.49 15.08 -14.13
CA ALA A 78 6.31 14.22 -14.26
C ALA A 78 5.10 14.96 -14.86
N LYS A 79 5.16 16.28 -15.05
CA LYS A 79 4.10 17.06 -15.69
C LYS A 79 4.27 17.19 -17.20
N GLU A 80 5.26 16.51 -17.78
CA GLU A 80 5.52 16.49 -19.21
C GLU A 80 4.99 15.21 -19.85
N HIS A 81 4.42 15.32 -21.06
CA HIS A 81 3.93 14.18 -21.85
C HIS A 81 5.10 13.43 -22.52
N THR A 82 5.91 12.77 -21.70
CA THR A 82 7.10 12.00 -22.12
C THR A 82 7.20 10.68 -21.36
N GLU A 83 7.96 9.72 -21.87
CA GLU A 83 8.28 8.48 -21.16
C GLU A 83 8.86 8.74 -19.76
N ARG A 84 9.80 9.70 -19.64
CA ARG A 84 10.37 10.08 -18.34
C ARG A 84 9.32 10.68 -17.40
N GLY A 85 8.38 11.45 -17.95
CA GLY A 85 7.28 12.00 -17.16
C GLY A 85 6.35 10.91 -16.62
N ALA A 86 6.01 9.91 -17.46
CA ALA A 86 5.22 8.76 -17.05
C ALA A 86 5.93 7.90 -16.00
N GLU A 87 7.23 7.66 -16.15
CA GLU A 87 8.04 6.93 -15.17
C GLU A 87 8.01 7.61 -13.79
N LEU A 88 8.25 8.93 -13.74
CA LEU A 88 8.21 9.67 -12.47
C LEU A 88 6.81 9.74 -11.86
N ALA A 89 5.77 9.83 -12.70
CA ALA A 89 4.39 9.73 -12.23
C ALA A 89 4.07 8.33 -11.70
N ALA A 90 4.65 7.27 -12.27
CA ALA A 90 4.50 5.89 -11.79
C ALA A 90 5.24 5.67 -10.45
N GLU A 91 6.44 6.22 -10.27
CA GLU A 91 7.12 6.26 -8.97
C GLU A 91 6.24 6.99 -7.92
N TYR A 92 5.67 8.13 -8.30
CA TYR A 92 4.74 8.88 -7.45
C TYR A 92 3.51 8.05 -7.03
N VAL A 93 2.94 7.22 -7.91
CA VAL A 93 1.85 6.30 -7.54
C VAL A 93 2.27 5.39 -6.38
N ILE A 94 3.48 4.80 -6.43
CA ILE A 94 4.02 3.94 -5.35
C ILE A 94 4.21 4.71 -4.05
N ASP A 95 4.70 5.95 -4.12
CA ASP A 95 4.84 6.82 -2.96
C ASP A 95 3.48 7.14 -2.32
N THR A 96 2.45 7.41 -3.12
CA THR A 96 1.09 7.68 -2.60
C THR A 96 0.46 6.45 -1.94
N ILE A 97 0.72 5.24 -2.46
CA ILE A 97 0.34 3.98 -1.83
C ILE A 97 1.05 3.82 -0.47
N THR A 98 2.36 4.02 -0.44
CA THR A 98 3.14 3.89 0.81
C THR A 98 2.66 4.92 1.84
N TYR A 99 2.40 6.16 1.40
CA TYR A 99 1.88 7.22 2.26
C TYR A 99 0.50 6.89 2.84
N ALA A 100 -0.43 6.39 2.03
CA ALA A 100 -1.78 6.06 2.47
C ALA A 100 -1.78 4.93 3.52
N TRP A 101 -0.94 3.89 3.36
CA TRP A 101 -0.80 2.86 4.39
C TRP A 101 -0.27 3.41 5.71
N ASN A 102 0.68 4.33 5.68
CA ASN A 102 1.28 4.90 6.88
C ASN A 102 0.44 6.02 7.53
N THR A 103 -0.51 6.62 6.83
CA THR A 103 -1.25 7.80 7.34
C THR A 103 -2.77 7.65 7.36
N GLY A 104 -3.32 6.74 6.57
CA GLY A 104 -4.74 6.61 6.31
C GLY A 104 -5.27 7.64 5.30
N ASP A 105 -4.44 8.55 4.79
CA ASP A 105 -4.85 9.55 3.80
C ASP A 105 -4.68 9.01 2.37
N THR A 106 -5.79 8.54 1.79
CA THR A 106 -5.85 7.98 0.43
C THR A 106 -5.92 9.04 -0.66
N ARG A 107 -6.14 10.31 -0.34
CA ARG A 107 -6.42 11.36 -1.33
C ARG A 107 -5.33 11.53 -2.40
N PRO A 108 -4.02 11.45 -2.08
CA PRO A 108 -2.99 11.55 -3.11
C PRO A 108 -3.07 10.40 -4.12
N PHE A 109 -3.30 9.17 -3.64
CA PHE A 109 -3.47 8.00 -4.50
C PHE A 109 -4.74 8.12 -5.34
N GLU A 110 -5.84 8.58 -4.73
CA GLU A 110 -7.10 8.82 -5.42
C GLU A 110 -7.00 9.85 -6.55
N ASP A 111 -6.15 10.86 -6.40
CA ASP A 111 -5.95 11.92 -7.40
C ASP A 111 -5.16 11.43 -8.62
N ILE A 112 -4.17 10.56 -8.42
CA ILE A 112 -3.32 10.06 -9.51
C ILE A 112 -3.89 8.79 -10.19
N THR A 113 -4.99 8.23 -9.71
CA THR A 113 -5.57 6.97 -10.23
C THR A 113 -7.00 7.12 -10.76
N GLU A 114 -7.34 6.35 -11.79
CA GLU A 114 -8.65 6.42 -12.45
C GLU A 114 -9.77 5.81 -11.58
N PRO A 115 -10.83 6.57 -11.23
CA PRO A 115 -11.95 6.07 -10.45
C PRO A 115 -12.67 4.88 -11.11
N GLY A 116 -13.16 3.95 -10.28
CA GLY A 116 -13.91 2.78 -10.74
C GLY A 116 -13.06 1.61 -11.23
N LYS A 117 -11.72 1.72 -11.19
CA LYS A 117 -10.82 0.58 -11.41
C LYS A 117 -10.79 -0.30 -10.15
N GLU A 118 -11.05 -1.60 -10.31
CA GLU A 118 -11.18 -2.55 -9.20
C GLU A 118 -9.99 -2.52 -8.22
N VAL A 119 -8.77 -2.44 -8.75
CA VAL A 119 -7.54 -2.37 -7.94
C VAL A 119 -7.49 -1.10 -7.09
N ARG A 120 -7.79 0.06 -7.68
CA ARG A 120 -7.88 1.34 -6.97
C ARG A 120 -8.92 1.29 -5.85
N GLU A 121 -10.14 0.85 -6.17
CA GLU A 121 -11.24 0.82 -5.20
C GLU A 121 -10.94 -0.15 -4.04
N THR A 122 -10.38 -1.32 -4.34
CA THR A 122 -9.97 -2.30 -3.33
C THR A 122 -8.89 -1.73 -2.41
N TYR A 123 -7.91 -1.04 -2.99
CA TYR A 123 -6.84 -0.42 -2.23
C TYR A 123 -7.37 0.63 -1.24
N ILE A 124 -8.17 1.58 -1.74
CA ILE A 124 -8.77 2.65 -0.92
C ILE A 124 -9.65 2.05 0.17
N HIS A 125 -10.47 1.05 -0.16
CA HIS A 125 -11.30 0.35 0.82
C HIS A 125 -10.45 -0.27 1.93
N ASN A 126 -9.38 -1.00 1.59
CA ASN A 126 -8.55 -1.69 2.58
C ASN A 126 -7.81 -0.72 3.52
N VAL A 127 -7.33 0.42 3.01
CA VAL A 127 -6.74 1.47 3.85
C VAL A 127 -7.79 2.04 4.79
N ASN A 128 -8.96 2.42 4.27
CA ASN A 128 -10.03 2.99 5.09
C ASN A 128 -10.56 2.01 6.15
N GLU A 129 -10.67 0.73 5.81
CA GLU A 129 -11.07 -0.34 6.74
C GLU A 129 -10.05 -0.45 7.88
N LEU A 130 -8.75 -0.56 7.56
CA LEU A 130 -7.69 -0.61 8.57
C LEU A 130 -7.76 0.60 9.51
N TYR A 131 -7.92 1.81 8.96
CA TYR A 131 -7.94 3.04 9.74
C TYR A 131 -9.27 3.28 10.48
N SER A 132 -10.29 2.45 10.25
CA SER A 132 -11.54 2.49 11.03
C SER A 132 -11.41 1.87 12.43
N HIS A 133 -10.42 0.98 12.61
CA HIS A 133 -10.20 0.23 13.85
C HIS A 133 -8.73 -0.11 14.11
N GLY A 134 -7.81 0.71 13.60
CA GLY A 134 -6.41 0.34 13.53
C GLY A 134 -5.53 1.42 12.93
N TRP A 135 -4.29 1.02 12.62
CA TRP A 135 -3.28 1.87 12.00
C TRP A 135 -2.12 1.02 11.49
N MET A 136 -1.25 1.61 10.68
CA MET A 136 0.01 1.02 10.27
C MET A 136 1.11 2.07 10.27
N TYR A 137 2.33 1.65 10.55
CA TYR A 137 3.53 2.47 10.42
C TYR A 137 4.71 1.63 9.90
N ASP A 138 5.73 2.32 9.40
CA ASP A 138 6.94 1.76 8.79
C ASP A 138 6.68 0.81 7.62
N SER A 139 5.53 0.95 6.96
CA SER A 139 5.34 0.34 5.65
C SER A 139 6.20 1.07 4.63
N SER A 140 6.88 0.34 3.75
CA SER A 140 7.74 0.91 2.72
C SER A 140 7.61 0.15 1.41
N SER A 141 7.85 0.85 0.31
CA SER A 141 7.99 0.26 -1.01
C SER A 141 9.02 1.08 -1.78
N THR A 142 10.11 0.44 -2.19
CA THR A 142 11.22 1.10 -2.88
C THR A 142 11.39 0.53 -4.27
N VAL A 143 11.44 1.37 -5.29
CA VAL A 143 11.83 0.93 -6.65
C VAL A 143 13.29 0.52 -6.64
N THR A 144 13.55 -0.73 -6.99
CA THR A 144 14.90 -1.30 -7.08
C THR A 144 15.40 -1.37 -8.52
N ARG A 145 14.49 -1.52 -9.49
CA ARG A 145 14.84 -1.61 -10.90
C ARG A 145 13.69 -1.19 -11.80
N ILE A 146 14.03 -0.44 -12.86
CA ILE A 146 13.13 -0.10 -13.95
C ILE A 146 13.26 -1.16 -15.04
N LEU A 147 12.15 -1.82 -15.38
CA LEU A 147 12.13 -2.91 -16.36
C LEU A 147 11.63 -2.47 -17.72
N HIS A 148 10.64 -1.57 -17.71
CA HIS A 148 9.96 -1.15 -18.91
C HIS A 148 9.36 0.23 -18.71
N VAL A 149 9.53 1.09 -19.71
CA VAL A 149 8.86 2.38 -19.87
C VAL A 149 8.71 2.57 -21.38
N ALA A 150 7.53 2.28 -21.92
CA ALA A 150 7.27 2.49 -23.34
C ALA A 150 5.77 2.64 -23.63
N PRO A 151 5.39 3.34 -24.72
CA PRO A 151 4.01 3.38 -25.19
C PRO A 151 3.45 1.98 -25.44
N VAL A 152 2.19 1.78 -25.08
CA VAL A 152 1.47 0.54 -25.38
C VAL A 152 0.97 0.55 -26.82
N ASP A 153 1.23 -0.55 -27.55
CA ASP A 153 0.61 -0.75 -28.86
C ASP A 153 -0.88 -1.05 -28.70
N THR A 154 -1.72 -0.06 -29.00
CA THR A 154 -3.18 -0.18 -28.88
C THR A 154 -3.81 -1.06 -29.97
N GLU A 155 -3.11 -1.38 -31.06
CA GLU A 155 -3.58 -2.36 -32.04
C GLU A 155 -3.48 -3.78 -31.48
N GLU A 156 -2.39 -4.09 -30.78
CA GLU A 156 -2.21 -5.37 -30.07
C GLU A 156 -3.04 -5.43 -28.78
N HIS A 157 -3.26 -4.28 -28.13
CA HIS A 157 -3.99 -4.17 -26.85
C HIS A 157 -5.16 -3.18 -26.91
N PRO A 158 -6.25 -3.50 -27.63
CA PRO A 158 -7.36 -2.56 -27.87
C PRO A 158 -8.20 -2.22 -26.64
N LYS A 159 -7.92 -2.87 -25.49
CA LYS A 159 -8.55 -2.56 -24.19
C LYS A 159 -7.79 -1.49 -23.40
N VAL A 160 -6.56 -1.18 -23.79
CA VAL A 160 -5.75 -0.14 -23.17
C VAL A 160 -6.12 1.20 -23.79
N GLU A 161 -6.24 2.23 -22.96
CA GLU A 161 -6.55 3.58 -23.41
C GLU A 161 -5.41 4.12 -24.30
N PRO A 162 -5.71 4.94 -25.34
CA PRO A 162 -4.66 5.60 -26.12
C PRO A 162 -3.80 6.53 -25.24
N ASP A 163 -2.62 6.90 -25.72
CA ASP A 163 -1.65 7.74 -24.98
C ASP A 163 -1.26 7.14 -23.61
N THR A 164 -1.18 5.80 -23.55
CA THR A 164 -0.75 5.04 -22.37
C THR A 164 0.70 4.59 -22.53
N ILE A 165 1.49 4.83 -21.48
CA ILE A 165 2.82 4.27 -21.28
C ILE A 165 2.73 3.18 -20.22
N LEU A 166 3.18 1.97 -20.59
CA LEU A 166 3.34 0.88 -19.64
C LEU A 166 4.66 1.07 -18.90
N VAL A 167 4.56 1.18 -17.58
CA VAL A 167 5.70 1.25 -16.69
C VAL A 167 5.74 -0.02 -15.84
N ILE A 168 6.90 -0.68 -15.78
CA ILE A 168 7.10 -1.87 -14.95
C ILE A 168 8.34 -1.70 -14.09
N PHE A 169 8.18 -1.89 -12.79
CA PHE A 169 9.25 -1.84 -11.80
C PHE A 169 9.40 -3.18 -11.07
N ASP A 170 10.63 -3.53 -10.71
CA ASP A 170 10.85 -4.36 -9.52
C ASP A 170 10.92 -3.44 -8.30
N ILE A 171 10.19 -3.80 -7.26
CA ILE A 171 10.12 -3.09 -5.99
C ILE A 171 10.52 -4.02 -4.85
N GLU A 172 11.03 -3.44 -3.77
CA GLU A 172 11.24 -4.12 -2.50
C GLU A 172 10.36 -3.46 -1.45
N SER A 173 9.49 -4.24 -0.79
CA SER A 173 8.46 -3.71 0.11
C SER A 173 8.51 -4.33 1.51
N SER A 174 7.99 -3.58 2.50
CA SER A 174 7.74 -4.03 3.86
C SER A 174 6.35 -3.60 4.31
N ASN A 175 5.65 -4.49 5.03
CA ASN A 175 4.36 -4.20 5.65
C ASN A 175 4.47 -3.53 7.03
N GLY A 176 5.69 -3.32 7.54
CA GLY A 176 5.93 -2.62 8.79
C GLY A 176 5.20 -3.23 9.99
N THR A 177 4.68 -2.37 10.86
CA THR A 177 3.86 -2.74 12.02
C THR A 177 2.44 -2.22 11.84
N ALA A 178 1.46 -3.11 12.01
CA ALA A 178 0.05 -2.78 11.99
C ALA A 178 -0.64 -3.08 13.32
N CYS A 179 -1.69 -2.33 13.60
CA CYS A 179 -2.65 -2.59 14.65
C CYS A 179 -4.03 -2.83 14.03
N VAL A 180 -4.71 -3.87 14.50
CA VAL A 180 -6.14 -4.11 14.25
C VAL A 180 -6.79 -4.42 15.58
N ASP A 181 -7.75 -3.60 15.98
CA ASP A 181 -8.37 -3.59 17.30
C ASP A 181 -7.29 -3.52 18.42
N GLN A 182 -7.10 -4.63 19.15
CA GLN A 182 -6.15 -4.76 20.26
C GLN A 182 -4.97 -5.67 19.93
N LYS A 183 -4.74 -5.93 18.65
CA LYS A 183 -3.72 -6.87 18.16
C LYS A 183 -2.68 -6.14 17.31
N ILE A 184 -1.43 -6.33 17.67
CA ILE A 184 -0.27 -5.90 16.89
C ILE A 184 0.15 -7.02 15.95
N ILE A 185 0.50 -6.64 14.72
CA ILE A 185 1.03 -7.51 13.69
C ILE A 185 2.32 -6.88 13.18
N VAL A 186 3.43 -7.59 13.33
CA VAL A 186 4.75 -7.14 12.87
C VAL A 186 5.13 -7.97 11.66
N SER A 187 5.49 -7.30 10.56
CA SER A 187 6.11 -7.91 9.40
C SER A 187 7.63 -7.72 9.50
N GLU A 188 8.38 -8.81 9.54
CA GLU A 188 9.84 -8.75 9.55
C GLU A 188 10.40 -8.86 8.13
N GLY A 189 11.39 -8.02 7.83
CA GLY A 189 12.11 -8.04 6.57
C GLY A 189 11.36 -7.40 5.41
N THR A 190 12.01 -7.46 4.25
CA THR A 190 11.48 -6.99 2.98
C THR A 190 11.20 -8.16 2.06
N TYR A 191 10.32 -7.95 1.09
CA TYR A 191 10.05 -8.91 0.03
C TYR A 191 10.05 -8.22 -1.34
N PRO A 192 10.60 -8.87 -2.38
CA PRO A 192 10.58 -8.33 -3.72
C PRO A 192 9.19 -8.53 -4.35
N SER A 193 8.80 -7.61 -5.23
CA SER A 193 7.59 -7.73 -6.04
C SER A 193 7.80 -7.02 -7.36
N ARG A 194 6.98 -7.33 -8.35
CA ARG A 194 6.96 -6.61 -9.62
C ARG A 194 5.62 -5.92 -9.79
N ILE A 195 5.65 -4.62 -10.02
CA ILE A 195 4.47 -3.80 -10.25
C ILE A 195 4.46 -3.32 -11.70
N PHE A 196 3.28 -3.34 -12.31
CA PHE A 196 3.04 -2.72 -13.60
C PHE A 196 1.93 -1.67 -13.49
N LEU A 197 2.11 -0.57 -14.20
CA LEU A 197 1.28 0.62 -14.17
C LEU A 197 0.98 1.08 -15.60
N HIS A 198 -0.27 1.42 -15.87
CA HIS A 198 -0.70 2.03 -17.13
C HIS A 198 -0.85 3.53 -16.92
N MET A 199 0.24 4.26 -17.16
CA MET A 199 0.24 5.71 -17.05
C MET A 199 -0.34 6.30 -18.34
N THR A 200 -1.59 6.75 -18.27
CA THR A 200 -2.31 7.34 -19.41
C THR A 200 -2.31 8.86 -19.30
N TRP A 201 -1.97 9.55 -20.38
CA TRP A 201 -2.01 11.00 -20.43
C TRP A 201 -3.43 11.51 -20.65
N LYS A 202 -4.02 12.14 -19.63
CA LYS A 202 -5.42 12.62 -19.65
C LYS A 202 -5.49 14.05 -19.16
N ASN A 203 -6.13 14.92 -19.94
CA ASN A 203 -6.37 16.32 -19.57
C ASN A 203 -5.11 17.09 -19.11
N GLY A 204 -3.96 16.79 -19.71
CA GLY A 204 -2.69 17.46 -19.39
C GLY A 204 -1.95 16.91 -18.16
N ARG A 205 -2.29 15.71 -17.68
CA ARG A 205 -1.53 15.02 -16.62
C ARG A 205 -1.55 13.51 -16.80
N TRP A 206 -0.60 12.81 -16.18
CA TRP A 206 -0.64 11.35 -16.07
C TRP A 206 -1.68 10.89 -15.06
N ILE A 207 -2.40 9.82 -15.40
CA ILE A 207 -3.31 9.08 -14.52
C ILE A 207 -2.98 7.59 -14.66
N ASP A 208 -2.85 6.87 -13.55
CA ASP A 208 -2.83 5.42 -13.60
C ASP A 208 -4.24 4.88 -13.91
N THR A 209 -4.38 4.22 -15.05
CA THR A 209 -5.64 3.60 -15.50
C THR A 209 -5.63 2.08 -15.34
N GLY A 210 -4.54 1.51 -14.82
CA GLY A 210 -4.38 0.07 -14.66
C GLY A 210 -3.11 -0.28 -13.90
N THR A 211 -3.28 -0.65 -12.63
CA THR A 211 -2.22 -1.23 -11.81
C THR A 211 -2.38 -2.75 -11.72
N GLY A 212 -1.27 -3.49 -11.67
CA GLY A 212 -1.26 -4.83 -11.08
C GLY A 212 0.13 -5.24 -10.58
N VAL A 213 0.17 -6.32 -9.80
CA VAL A 213 1.39 -6.83 -9.17
C VAL A 213 1.51 -8.33 -9.37
N THR A 214 2.73 -8.79 -9.58
CA THR A 214 3.10 -10.20 -9.64
C THR A 214 4.26 -10.48 -8.69
N ASP A 215 4.22 -11.64 -8.01
CA ASP A 215 5.29 -12.09 -7.11
C ASP A 215 6.56 -12.55 -7.88
N ASP A 216 6.48 -12.63 -9.21
CA ASP A 216 7.55 -13.09 -10.11
C ASP A 216 8.62 -12.00 -10.37
N ALA A 217 9.17 -11.41 -9.31
CA ALA A 217 10.37 -10.57 -9.42
C ALA A 217 11.63 -11.42 -9.74
N GLN A 218 11.57 -12.73 -9.51
CA GLN A 218 12.64 -13.70 -9.78
C GLN A 218 12.46 -14.37 -11.15
N SER A 219 12.72 -13.66 -12.23
CA SER A 219 12.89 -14.26 -13.57
C SER A 219 13.91 -13.51 -14.39
#